data_AF-A0A151JBJ4-F1
#
_entry.id   AF-A0A151JBJ4-F1
#
_cell.length_a   1.000
_cell.length_b   1.000
_cell.length_c   1.000
_cell.angle_alpha   90.00
_cell.angle_beta   90.00
_cell.angle_gamma   90.00
#
_symmetry.space_group_name_H-M   'P 1'
#
loop_
_entity.id
_entity.type
_entity.pdbx_description
1 polymer ?
#
loop_
_entity_poly.entity_id
_entity_poly.type
_entity_poly.pdbx_seq_one_letter_code
_entity_poly.pdbx_strand_id
1 'polypeptide(L)'
;MSVEEEQLLISLEELNVIDIIENEGLVYIASYAAYRFKNKYPYLGNMTCLLPATTNVDWLQFISRGKCMYPSEELLTTARVMNIKFMKYHESSLSKDEFIFKTLAEKIEIKIHPIKIPKEVILCLVRTRTYIRVREINRQISLENRKKNNKKKMLKFINN
;
A
#
# COMPACT_ATOMS: atom_id res chain seq x y z
N MET A 1 26.73 7.24 -25.75
CA MET A 1 25.69 6.49 -25.05
C MET A 1 24.88 5.77 -26.11
N SER A 2 24.81 4.45 -26.06
CA SER A 2 24.03 3.65 -27.02
C SER A 2 22.53 3.80 -26.74
N VAL A 3 21.69 3.51 -27.74
CA VAL A 3 20.23 3.49 -27.57
C VAL A 3 19.79 2.49 -26.49
N GLU A 4 20.52 1.39 -26.34
CA GLU A 4 20.27 0.39 -25.30
C GLU A 4 20.62 0.93 -23.90
N GLU A 5 21.73 1.65 -23.75
CA GLU A 5 22.11 2.30 -22.48
C GLU A 5 21.06 3.34 -22.05
N GLU A 6 20.56 4.13 -22.99
CA GLU A 6 19.53 5.14 -22.72
C GLU A 6 18.19 4.52 -22.29
N GLN A 7 17.76 3.42 -22.94
CA GLN A 7 16.55 2.69 -22.54
C GLN A 7 16.68 2.05 -21.15
N LEU A 8 17.87 1.56 -20.81
CA LEU A 8 18.14 0.94 -19.51
C LEU A 8 18.11 1.98 -18.39
N LEU A 9 18.62 3.20 -18.64
CA LEU A 9 18.53 4.33 -17.72
C LEU A 9 17.08 4.76 -17.47
N ILE A 10 16.28 4.91 -18.52
CA ILE A 10 14.86 5.26 -18.40
C ILE A 10 14.12 4.21 -17.56
N SER A 11 14.35 2.92 -17.85
CA SER A 11 13.70 1.83 -17.11
C SER A 11 14.09 1.84 -15.62
N LEU A 12 15.34 2.18 -15.30
CA LEU A 12 15.82 2.28 -13.92
C LEU A 12 15.18 3.45 -13.17
N GLU A 13 15.05 4.60 -13.84
CA GLU A 13 14.37 5.79 -13.28
C GLU A 13 12.90 5.50 -13.00
N GLU A 14 12.19 4.84 -13.93
CA GLU A 14 10.79 4.45 -13.75
C GLU A 14 10.60 3.50 -12.57
N LEU A 15 11.47 2.49 -12.42
CA LEU A 15 11.43 1.57 -11.28
C LEU A 15 11.64 2.29 -9.96
N ASN A 16 12.59 3.21 -9.90
CA ASN A 16 12.86 4.00 -8.69
C ASN A 16 11.64 4.86 -8.31
N VAL A 17 10.99 5.49 -9.29
CA VAL A 17 9.76 6.26 -9.05
C VAL A 17 8.64 5.38 -8.50
N ILE A 18 8.45 4.17 -9.03
CA ILE A 18 7.45 3.22 -8.53
C ILE A 18 7.74 2.85 -7.08
N ASP A 19 8.98 2.50 -6.75
CA ASP A 19 9.37 2.11 -5.40
C ASP A 19 9.16 3.25 -4.38
N ILE A 20 9.45 4.49 -4.78
CA ILE A 20 9.18 5.68 -3.96
C ILE A 20 7.67 5.82 -3.70
N ILE A 21 6.84 5.77 -4.74
CA ILE A 21 5.39 5.90 -4.62
C ILE A 21 4.80 4.79 -3.74
N GLU A 22 5.27 3.55 -3.92
CA GLU A 22 4.83 2.43 -3.09
C GLU A 22 5.22 2.63 -1.63
N ASN A 23 6.46 3.08 -1.36
CA ASN A 23 6.91 3.34 -0.01
C ASN A 23 6.10 4.47 0.67
N GLU A 24 5.85 5.58 -0.01
CA GLU A 24 4.99 6.68 0.49
C GLU A 24 3.56 6.19 0.79
N GLY A 25 3.01 5.34 -0.10
CA GLY A 25 1.73 4.68 0.11
C GLY A 25 1.71 3.79 1.36
N LEU A 26 2.81 3.08 1.64
CA LEU A 26 2.94 2.27 2.84
C LEU A 26 3.07 3.11 4.11
N VAL A 27 3.78 4.24 4.06
CA VAL A 27 3.82 5.21 5.16
C VAL A 27 2.39 5.67 5.49
N TYR A 28 1.59 6.00 4.48
CA TYR A 28 0.19 6.39 4.68
C TYR A 28 -0.68 5.27 5.29
N ILE A 29 -0.51 4.02 4.85
CA ILE A 29 -1.24 2.87 5.42
C ILE A 29 -0.83 2.60 6.88
N ALA A 30 0.46 2.65 7.18
CA ALA A 30 0.99 2.49 8.53
C ALA A 30 0.49 3.61 9.46
N SER A 31 0.46 4.84 8.97
CA SER A 31 -0.10 6.01 9.64
C SER A 31 -1.56 5.84 10.02
N TYR A 32 -2.37 5.31 9.10
CA TYR A 32 -3.75 4.99 9.39
C TYR A 32 -3.87 3.96 10.52
N ALA A 33 -3.05 2.90 10.51
CA ALA A 33 -3.04 1.92 11.60
C ALA A 33 -2.61 2.55 12.93
N ALA A 34 -1.56 3.37 12.95
CA ALA A 34 -1.13 4.11 14.14
C ALA A 34 -2.28 4.97 14.69
N TYR A 35 -2.97 5.72 13.84
CA TYR A 35 -4.12 6.55 14.25
C TYR A 35 -5.27 5.74 14.84
N ARG A 36 -5.61 4.59 14.23
CA ARG A 36 -6.71 3.72 14.70
C ARG A 36 -6.46 3.18 16.10
N PHE A 37 -5.20 2.93 16.45
CA PHE A 37 -4.81 2.33 17.73
C PHE A 37 -4.10 3.30 18.68
N LYS A 38 -4.03 4.60 18.35
CA LYS A 38 -3.23 5.59 19.10
C LYS A 38 -3.51 5.65 20.60
N ASN A 39 -4.76 5.39 21.02
CA ASN A 39 -5.13 5.41 22.43
C ASN A 39 -4.70 4.14 23.17
N LYS A 40 -4.63 3.00 22.47
CA LYS A 40 -4.31 1.69 23.05
C LYS A 40 -2.81 1.40 22.98
N TYR A 41 -2.16 1.85 21.91
CA TYR A 41 -0.73 1.65 21.66
C TYR A 41 -0.09 2.97 21.20
N PRO A 42 0.17 3.92 22.11
CA PRO A 42 0.73 5.23 21.77
C PRO A 42 2.11 5.15 21.10
N TYR A 43 2.88 4.09 21.38
CA TYR A 43 4.20 3.87 20.79
C TYR A 43 4.17 3.58 19.27
N LEU A 44 2.99 3.36 18.68
CA LEU A 44 2.86 3.06 17.26
C LEU A 44 3.20 4.24 16.35
N GLY A 45 3.24 5.47 16.87
CA GLY A 45 3.58 6.65 16.09
C GLY A 45 3.30 7.95 16.84
N ASN A 46 3.66 9.07 16.24
CA ASN A 46 3.46 10.42 16.78
C ASN A 46 2.58 11.25 15.84
N MET A 47 1.93 12.30 16.33
CA MET A 47 1.28 13.25 15.43
C MET A 47 2.34 14.02 14.62
N THR A 48 2.05 14.33 13.36
CA THR A 48 2.98 15.03 12.47
C THR A 48 3.37 16.42 12.99
N CYS A 49 2.52 17.09 13.77
CA CYS A 49 2.88 18.35 14.43
C CYS A 49 3.93 18.21 15.55
N LEU A 50 4.20 16.99 16.02
CA LEU A 50 5.19 16.71 17.07
C LEU A 50 6.53 16.25 16.47
N LEU A 51 6.61 16.10 15.15
CA LEU A 51 7.86 15.73 14.49
C LEU A 51 8.85 16.91 14.47
N PRO A 52 10.16 16.62 14.49
CA PRO A 52 11.16 17.66 14.34
C PRO A 52 11.03 18.36 12.99
N ALA A 53 11.30 19.66 12.96
CA ALA A 53 11.42 20.38 11.70
C ALA A 53 12.55 19.78 10.87
N THR A 54 12.25 19.42 9.64
CA THR A 54 13.18 18.80 8.70
C THR A 54 13.05 19.47 7.33
N THR A 55 14.17 19.58 6.61
CA THR A 55 14.19 20.09 5.23
C THR A 55 13.79 19.01 4.22
N ASN A 56 13.88 17.74 4.61
CA ASN A 56 13.50 16.59 3.80
C ASN A 56 12.19 16.01 4.36
N VAL A 57 11.07 16.55 3.90
CA VAL A 57 9.73 16.09 4.28
C VAL A 57 9.23 15.05 3.27
N ASP A 58 8.74 13.93 3.78
CA ASP A 58 8.03 12.96 2.94
C ASP A 58 6.63 13.45 2.55
N TRP A 59 5.96 12.68 1.68
CA TRP A 59 4.66 13.06 1.13
C TRP A 59 3.59 13.18 2.23
N LEU A 60 3.60 12.28 3.23
CA LEU A 60 2.63 12.34 4.31
C LEU A 60 2.80 13.60 5.17
N GLN A 61 4.04 13.93 5.55
CA GLN A 61 4.34 15.14 6.30
C GLN A 61 3.92 16.39 5.50
N PHE A 62 4.19 16.40 4.20
CA PHE A 62 3.81 17.47 3.30
C PHE A 62 2.29 17.70 3.21
N ILE A 63 1.49 16.63 3.04
CA ILE A 63 0.02 16.77 2.95
C ILE A 63 -0.63 16.98 4.32
N SER A 64 0.09 16.70 5.41
CA SER A 64 -0.48 16.77 6.74
C SER A 64 -0.65 18.21 7.22
N ARG A 65 -1.81 18.49 7.83
CA ARG A 65 -2.05 19.73 8.58
C ARG A 65 -1.72 19.58 10.07
N GLY A 66 -0.72 18.76 10.40
CA GLY A 66 -0.25 18.48 11.76
C GLY A 66 -1.03 17.41 12.54
N LYS A 67 -2.19 16.93 12.06
CA LYS A 67 -3.06 15.98 12.78
C LYS A 67 -2.99 14.53 12.26
N CYS A 68 -2.20 14.26 11.23
CA CYS A 68 -1.95 12.88 10.82
C CYS A 68 -1.05 12.21 11.86
N MET A 69 -1.14 10.89 11.99
CA MET A 69 -0.11 10.13 12.70
C MET A 69 1.00 9.80 11.73
N TYR A 70 2.23 9.96 12.15
CA TYR A 70 3.42 9.43 11.51
C TYR A 70 3.80 8.13 12.23
N PRO A 71 4.01 7.01 11.51
CA PRO A 71 4.24 5.72 12.12
C PRO A 71 5.62 5.68 12.78
N SER A 72 5.74 4.89 13.84
CA SER A 72 7.04 4.49 14.38
C SER A 72 7.80 3.64 13.35
N GLU A 73 9.12 3.60 13.48
CA GLU A 73 9.99 2.76 12.63
C GLU A 73 9.62 1.28 12.71
N GLU A 74 9.25 0.78 13.88
CA GLU A 74 8.81 -0.60 14.08
C GLU A 74 7.51 -0.90 13.31
N LEU A 75 6.53 0.03 13.36
CA LEU A 75 5.28 -0.14 12.63
C LEU A 75 5.49 -0.01 11.12
N LEU A 76 6.33 0.93 10.66
CA LEU A 76 6.64 1.08 9.24
C LEU A 76 7.39 -0.14 8.70
N THR A 77 8.36 -0.66 9.44
CA THR A 77 9.06 -1.92 9.12
C THR A 77 8.07 -3.08 9.03
N THR A 78 7.13 -3.16 9.96
CA THR A 78 6.06 -4.16 9.94
C THR A 78 5.16 -4.01 8.71
N ALA A 79 4.82 -2.78 8.31
CA ALA A 79 4.03 -2.52 7.11
C ALA A 79 4.77 -2.92 5.81
N ARG A 80 6.08 -2.69 5.73
CA ARG A 80 6.93 -3.14 4.60
C ARG A 80 6.96 -4.67 4.51
N VAL A 81 7.21 -5.36 5.63
CA VAL A 81 7.16 -6.83 5.69
C VAL A 81 5.77 -7.35 5.33
N MET A 82 4.71 -6.70 5.83
CA MET A 82 3.32 -7.00 5.47
C MET A 82 3.12 -6.91 3.96
N ASN A 83 3.55 -5.82 3.31
CA ASN A 83 3.37 -5.66 1.86
C ASN A 83 4.12 -6.74 1.07
N ILE A 84 5.36 -7.06 1.43
CA ILE A 84 6.13 -8.13 0.78
C ILE A 84 5.39 -9.48 0.89
N LYS A 85 4.90 -9.83 2.09
CA LYS A 85 4.14 -11.06 2.30
C LYS A 85 2.80 -11.06 1.58
N PHE A 86 2.10 -9.92 1.57
CA PHE A 86 0.84 -9.72 0.88
C PHE A 86 1.01 -9.92 -0.64
N MET A 87 2.00 -9.26 -1.24
CA MET A 87 2.29 -9.35 -2.67
C MET A 87 2.67 -10.78 -3.07
N LYS A 88 3.52 -11.45 -2.29
CA LYS A 88 3.88 -12.85 -2.52
C LYS A 88 2.69 -13.80 -2.41
N TYR A 89 1.73 -13.51 -1.52
CA TYR A 89 0.59 -14.40 -1.28
C TYR A 89 -0.55 -14.22 -2.29
N HIS A 90 -0.71 -13.02 -2.84
CA HIS A 90 -1.83 -12.67 -3.71
C HIS A 90 -1.45 -12.51 -5.19
N GLU A 91 -0.15 -12.29 -5.48
CA GLU A 91 0.36 -12.07 -6.83
C GLU A 91 -0.46 -10.98 -7.57
N SER A 92 -1.00 -11.32 -8.74
CA SER A 92 -1.77 -10.44 -9.62
C SER A 92 -3.23 -10.25 -9.20
N SER A 93 -3.78 -11.09 -8.32
CA SER A 93 -5.20 -11.08 -7.94
C SER A 93 -5.37 -11.09 -6.42
N LEU A 94 -6.47 -11.64 -5.90
CA LEU A 94 -6.64 -12.05 -4.52
C LEU A 94 -6.70 -13.57 -4.45
N SER A 95 -6.05 -14.12 -3.42
CA SER A 95 -6.08 -15.55 -3.15
C SER A 95 -7.49 -15.94 -2.73
N LYS A 96 -7.93 -17.12 -3.17
CA LYS A 96 -9.23 -17.70 -2.85
C LYS A 96 -9.20 -18.58 -1.60
N ASP A 97 -8.05 -18.67 -0.95
CA ASP A 97 -7.90 -19.45 0.28
C ASP A 97 -8.81 -18.90 1.39
N GLU A 98 -9.21 -19.78 2.29
CA GLU A 98 -9.94 -19.36 3.48
C GLU A 98 -9.01 -18.65 4.47
N PHE A 99 -9.59 -17.75 5.28
CA PHE A 99 -8.90 -17.09 6.39
C PHE A 99 -7.63 -16.28 6.01
N ILE A 100 -7.58 -15.70 4.80
CA ILE A 100 -6.41 -14.95 4.29
C ILE A 100 -5.80 -13.95 5.29
N PHE A 101 -6.64 -13.26 6.07
CA PHE A 101 -6.17 -12.26 7.05
C PHE A 101 -5.38 -12.90 8.19
N LYS A 102 -5.87 -14.02 8.71
CA LYS A 102 -5.23 -14.74 9.81
C LYS A 102 -3.90 -15.32 9.33
N THR A 103 -3.92 -15.99 8.18
CA THR A 103 -2.73 -16.61 7.57
C THR A 103 -1.63 -15.60 7.30
N LEU A 104 -1.97 -14.43 6.72
CA LEU A 104 -0.99 -13.37 6.50
C LEU A 104 -0.47 -12.79 7.81
N ALA A 105 -1.35 -12.51 8.78
CA ALA A 105 -0.92 -11.94 10.06
C ALA A 105 0.07 -12.85 10.80
N GLU A 106 -0.16 -14.16 10.83
CA GLU A 106 0.75 -15.13 11.45
C GLU A 106 2.11 -15.19 10.74
N LYS A 107 2.11 -15.18 9.40
CA LYS A 107 3.36 -15.13 8.62
C LYS A 107 4.16 -13.85 8.84
N ILE A 108 3.47 -12.73 9.10
CA ILE A 108 4.10 -11.43 9.38
C ILE A 108 4.66 -11.43 10.80
N GLU A 109 3.87 -11.85 11.78
CA GLU A 109 4.24 -11.93 13.20
C GLU A 109 5.53 -12.73 13.40
N ILE A 110 5.65 -13.89 12.73
CA ILE A 110 6.89 -14.70 12.75
C ILE A 110 8.08 -13.95 12.13
N LYS A 111 7.84 -13.19 11.04
CA LYS A 111 8.92 -12.57 10.28
C LYS A 111 9.46 -11.29 10.90
N ILE A 112 8.65 -10.56 11.68
CA ILE A 112 9.04 -9.31 12.31
C ILE A 112 9.73 -9.50 13.67
N HIS A 113 9.79 -10.72 14.21
CA HIS A 113 10.45 -10.99 15.49
C HIS A 113 11.93 -10.50 15.45
N PRO A 114 12.39 -9.72 16.45
CA PRO A 114 11.80 -9.52 17.79
C PRO A 114 10.83 -8.33 17.95
N ILE A 115 10.44 -7.63 16.89
CA ILE A 115 9.54 -6.47 16.96
C ILE A 115 8.18 -6.88 17.55
N LYS A 116 7.71 -6.16 18.58
CA LYS A 116 6.46 -6.45 19.29
C LYS A 116 5.31 -5.56 18.80
N ILE A 117 4.81 -5.82 17.58
CA ILE A 117 3.55 -5.23 17.12
C ILE A 117 2.36 -6.13 17.49
N PRO A 118 1.31 -5.62 18.15
CA PRO A 118 0.13 -6.40 18.49
C PRO A 118 -0.55 -7.00 17.25
N LYS A 119 -0.99 -8.26 17.34
CA LYS A 119 -1.63 -8.98 16.23
C LYS A 119 -2.83 -8.24 15.61
N GLU A 120 -3.60 -7.50 16.41
CA GLU A 120 -4.73 -6.70 15.91
C GLU A 120 -4.31 -5.53 15.01
N VAL A 121 -3.12 -4.95 15.25
CA VAL A 121 -2.51 -3.90 14.42
C VAL A 121 -2.02 -4.50 13.11
N ILE A 122 -1.37 -5.68 13.16
CA ILE A 122 -0.96 -6.43 11.96
C ILE A 122 -2.19 -6.77 11.11
N LEU A 123 -3.26 -7.28 11.74
CA LEU A 123 -4.50 -7.56 11.04
C LEU A 123 -5.14 -6.30 10.45
N CYS A 124 -5.01 -5.14 11.09
CA CYS A 124 -5.46 -3.87 10.52
C CYS A 124 -4.69 -3.51 9.25
N LEU A 125 -3.37 -3.65 9.23
CA LEU A 125 -2.54 -3.43 8.04
C LEU A 125 -2.97 -4.35 6.88
N VAL A 126 -3.12 -5.65 7.15
CA VAL A 126 -3.54 -6.64 6.16
C VAL A 126 -4.94 -6.33 5.61
N ARG A 127 -5.92 -6.00 6.47
CA ARG A 127 -7.28 -5.64 6.05
C ARG A 127 -7.29 -4.39 5.18
N THR A 128 -6.59 -3.33 5.60
CA THR A 128 -6.51 -2.08 4.83
C THR A 128 -5.92 -2.34 3.45
N ARG A 129 -4.80 -3.06 3.36
CA ARG A 129 -4.17 -3.40 2.07
C ARG A 129 -5.09 -4.23 1.18
N THR A 130 -5.81 -5.20 1.77
CA THR A 130 -6.77 -6.03 1.05
C THR A 130 -7.91 -5.19 0.48
N TYR A 131 -8.52 -4.30 1.28
CA TYR A 131 -9.61 -3.46 0.79
C TYR A 131 -9.16 -2.50 -0.31
N ILE A 132 -7.94 -1.97 -0.24
CA ILE A 132 -7.35 -1.18 -1.32
C ILE A 132 -7.22 -2.03 -2.59
N ARG A 133 -6.69 -3.27 -2.49
CA ARG A 133 -6.56 -4.19 -3.64
C ARG A 133 -7.93 -4.56 -4.24
N VAL A 134 -8.93 -4.88 -3.42
CA VAL A 134 -10.30 -5.17 -3.89
C VAL A 134 -10.87 -3.97 -4.64
N ARG A 135 -10.72 -2.75 -4.09
CA ARG A 135 -11.21 -1.53 -4.72
C ARG A 135 -10.58 -1.31 -6.09
N GLU A 136 -9.27 -1.56 -6.20
CA GLU A 136 -8.56 -1.43 -7.47
C GLU A 136 -9.01 -2.47 -8.50
N ILE A 137 -9.13 -3.74 -8.10
CA ILE A 137 -9.68 -4.81 -8.97
C ILE A 137 -11.07 -4.43 -9.49
N ASN A 138 -11.97 -3.97 -8.60
CA ASN A 138 -13.31 -3.54 -8.98
C ASN A 138 -13.30 -2.35 -9.94
N ARG A 139 -12.38 -1.40 -9.75
CA ARG A 139 -12.19 -0.26 -10.67
C ARG A 139 -11.78 -0.73 -12.06
N GLN A 140 -10.84 -1.67 -12.15
CA GLN A 140 -10.39 -2.25 -13.42
C GLN A 140 -11.51 -2.99 -14.15
N ILE A 141 -12.25 -3.85 -13.44
CA ILE A 141 -13.42 -4.56 -13.99
C ILE A 141 -14.47 -3.58 -14.54
N SER A 142 -14.74 -2.49 -13.80
CA SER A 142 -15.69 -1.46 -14.24
C SER A 142 -15.23 -0.77 -15.53
N LEU A 143 -13.94 -0.43 -15.65
CA LEU A 143 -13.38 0.17 -16.85
C LEU A 143 -13.45 -0.76 -18.06
N GLU A 144 -13.13 -2.04 -17.87
CA GLU A 144 -13.24 -3.05 -18.94
C GLU A 144 -14.67 -3.23 -19.42
N ASN A 145 -15.63 -3.31 -18.49
CA ASN A 145 -17.04 -3.43 -18.82
C ASN A 145 -17.54 -2.20 -19.60
N ARG A 146 -17.10 -0.99 -19.23
CA ARG A 146 -17.42 0.24 -19.97
C ARG A 146 -16.86 0.19 -21.40
N LYS A 147 -15.61 -0.24 -21.58
CA LYS A 147 -14.98 -0.41 -22.91
C LYS A 147 -15.74 -1.42 -23.77
N LYS A 148 -16.08 -2.59 -23.21
CA LYS A 148 -16.88 -3.63 -23.89
C LYS A 148 -18.24 -3.10 -24.33
N ASN A 149 -18.93 -2.34 -23.48
CA ASN A 149 -20.23 -1.76 -23.80
C ASN A 149 -20.14 -0.70 -24.90
N ASN A 150 -19.10 0.15 -24.89
CA ASN A 150 -18.87 1.14 -25.95
C ASN A 150 -18.58 0.47 -27.31
N LYS A 151 -17.76 -0.59 -27.32
CA LYS A 151 -17.48 -1.36 -28.54
C LYS A 151 -18.75 -2.00 -29.11
N LYS A 152 -19.58 -2.61 -28.24
CA LYS A 152 -20.89 -3.16 -28.64
C LYS A 152 -21.82 -2.10 -29.22
N LYS A 153 -21.82 -0.87 -28.66
CA LYS A 153 -22.60 0.25 -29.20
C LYS A 153 -22.09 0.65 -30.60
N MET A 154 -20.79 0.84 -30.79
CA MET A 154 -20.22 1.17 -32.12
C MET A 154 -20.55 0.11 -33.17
N LEU A 155 -20.42 -1.18 -32.83
CA LEU A 155 -20.75 -2.27 -33.77
C LEU A 155 -22.23 -2.23 -34.20
N LYS A 156 -23.15 -1.89 -33.29
CA LYS A 156 -24.57 -1.69 -33.64
C LYS A 156 -24.79 -0.48 -34.56
N PHE A 157 -24.00 0.59 -34.40
CA PHE A 157 -24.08 1.77 -35.28
C PHE A 157 -23.52 1.50 -36.68
N ILE A 158 -22.47 0.67 -36.80
CA ILE A 158 -21.86 0.34 -38.10
C ILE A 158 -22.68 -0.69 -38.89
N ASN A 159 -23.38 -1.58 -38.18
CA ASN A 159 -24.18 -2.65 -38.78
C ASN A 159 -25.65 -2.27 -39.03
N ASN A 160 -26.00 -0.98 -38.87
CA ASN A 160 -27.29 -0.38 -39.24
C ASN A 160 -27.05 0.58 -40.41
#